data_AF-A0A5E7DTH1-F1
#
_entry.id   AF-A0A5E7DTH1-F1
#
_cell.length_a   1.000
_cell.length_b   1.000
_cell.length_c   1.000
_cell.angle_alpha   90.00
_cell.angle_beta   90.00
_cell.angle_gamma   90.00
#
_symmetry.space_group_name_H-M   'P 1'
#
loop_
_entity.id
_entity.type
_entity.pdbx_description
1 polymer ?
#
loop_
_entity_poly.entity_id
_entity_poly.type
_entity_poly.pdbx_seq_one_letter_code
_entity_poly.pdbx_strand_id
1 'polypeptide(L)'
;MDVISDGDLYAWPLHNQLWAQKSDNQFALVNVAGVEPDPDLVDLDYAVGAPLSPASNPPSYLPADFVYCPQTGTALTPVAYQKERRWLPPYGNGSGRRVVDDECDLDNAERTLASLYQKLLASPQRDLNSSKQAIEAPRKNGLNFFVGKLGGHRDALFGLSREGGLFLWQRGSQKWLSVLPQTTPIGRSSLESWAWAVALQNVGQNQTLILAGDEGATRVSIDPLTLKYQLDRSPGHALGAPGDLDEQVFIPLKLNDNTVCLASPRADGGWDQYAVANADPALLTRLSAPLREPSSRRLLWIGENGYLSAHLGESVAAQWHNWPTGATAKPELGPPFLDGYGLWQLLFDDEGQSCLRLGSDERTPIKGTRLGTGHLSYKFNIRLEHPWAENDEHINPTRREVVYPFIEFTTDKLLLSFFVNLTSGSMQSFFDSDQAVDTEFRLEQIGGAALGLQLKVSKPWNAQWFFFDQALWLYIDSSGALFRWNA
;
A
#
# COMPACT_ATOMS: atom_id res chain seq x y z
N MET A 1 28.14 -22.48 28.06
CA MET A 1 28.76 -21.16 27.90
C MET A 1 30.21 -21.45 27.63
N ASP A 2 30.61 -21.31 26.37
CA ASP A 2 31.94 -21.69 25.90
C ASP A 2 32.70 -20.41 25.52
N VAL A 3 34.01 -20.35 25.78
CA VAL A 3 34.85 -19.19 25.49
C VAL A 3 35.38 -19.30 24.07
N ILE A 4 35.12 -18.31 23.20
CA ILE A 4 35.40 -18.42 21.74
C ILE A 4 36.79 -17.87 21.35
N SER A 5 37.48 -17.09 22.19
CA SER A 5 38.85 -16.61 21.90
C SER A 5 39.57 -16.08 23.15
N ASP A 6 40.85 -15.71 23.02
CA ASP A 6 41.73 -15.10 24.04
C ASP A 6 41.27 -13.69 24.55
N GLY A 7 40.00 -13.33 24.35
CA GLY A 7 39.38 -12.12 24.88
C GLY A 7 37.95 -12.40 25.33
N ASP A 8 37.53 -11.78 26.43
CA ASP A 8 36.27 -11.92 27.18
C ASP A 8 34.96 -11.94 26.35
N LEU A 9 34.77 -12.97 25.52
CA LEU A 9 33.60 -13.21 24.69
C LEU A 9 33.00 -14.57 25.05
N TYR A 10 31.78 -14.54 25.61
CA TYR A 10 31.05 -15.74 25.99
C TYR A 10 30.07 -16.14 24.89
N ALA A 11 30.13 -17.41 24.47
CA ALA A 11 29.17 -17.99 23.55
C ALA A 11 27.86 -18.37 24.23
N TRP A 12 26.77 -18.01 23.58
CA TRP A 12 25.41 -18.36 23.95
C TRP A 12 24.73 -19.12 22.81
N PRO A 13 24.86 -20.46 22.75
CA PRO A 13 24.08 -21.29 21.85
C PRO A 13 22.65 -21.43 22.38
N LEU A 14 21.69 -20.86 21.66
CA LEU A 14 20.30 -20.70 22.07
C LEU A 14 19.39 -21.17 20.93
N HIS A 15 18.84 -22.38 21.06
CA HIS A 15 18.15 -23.10 19.97
C HIS A 15 18.95 -23.10 18.65
N ASN A 16 18.46 -22.36 17.66
CA ASN A 16 19.10 -22.22 16.36
C ASN A 16 19.96 -20.95 16.25
N GLN A 17 20.09 -20.14 17.29
CA GLN A 17 20.86 -18.89 17.28
C GLN A 17 22.16 -19.06 18.06
N LEU A 18 23.25 -18.48 17.54
CA LEU A 18 24.48 -18.30 18.28
C LEU A 18 24.68 -16.82 18.55
N TRP A 19 24.80 -16.46 19.83
CA TRP A 19 25.09 -15.10 20.27
C TRP A 19 26.45 -15.03 20.97
N ALA A 20 27.13 -13.90 20.82
CA ALA A 20 28.32 -13.57 21.58
C ALA A 20 28.00 -12.45 22.57
N GLN A 21 28.31 -12.67 23.85
CA GLN A 21 28.24 -11.64 24.88
C GLN A 21 29.61 -10.98 25.01
N LYS A 22 29.65 -9.66 24.84
CA LYS A 22 30.83 -8.81 25.02
C LYS A 22 31.05 -8.46 26.50
N SER A 23 32.25 -7.99 26.82
CA SER A 23 32.64 -7.58 28.18
C SER A 23 31.81 -6.43 28.75
N ASP A 24 31.17 -5.63 27.90
CA ASP A 24 30.22 -4.58 28.27
C ASP A 24 28.77 -5.09 28.48
N ASN A 25 28.59 -6.42 28.54
CA ASN A 25 27.30 -7.11 28.62
C ASN A 25 26.36 -6.89 27.42
N GLN A 26 26.85 -6.39 26.30
CA GLN A 26 26.08 -6.37 25.05
C GLN A 26 26.11 -7.74 24.36
N PHE A 27 25.03 -8.06 23.68
CA PHE A 27 24.91 -9.27 22.88
C PHE A 27 24.98 -8.93 21.40
N ALA A 28 25.70 -9.75 20.63
CA ALA A 28 25.78 -9.67 19.18
C ALA A 28 25.40 -11.02 18.58
N LEU A 29 24.51 -11.00 17.59
CA LEU A 29 24.14 -12.20 16.86
C LEU A 29 25.31 -12.63 15.97
N VAL A 30 25.73 -13.88 16.08
CA VAL A 30 26.82 -14.47 15.30
C VAL A 30 26.28 -15.21 14.09
N ASN A 31 25.34 -16.14 14.29
CA ASN A 31 24.64 -16.82 13.19
C ASN A 31 23.28 -17.38 13.64
N VAL A 32 22.44 -17.71 12.67
CA VAL A 32 21.22 -18.49 12.85
C VAL A 32 21.28 -19.73 11.97
N ALA A 33 21.22 -20.91 12.58
CA ALA A 33 21.32 -22.20 11.92
C ALA A 33 22.56 -22.31 11.00
N GLY A 34 23.69 -21.71 11.42
CA GLY A 34 24.93 -21.68 10.64
C GLY A 34 24.98 -20.62 9.54
N VAL A 35 23.95 -19.77 9.40
CA VAL A 35 23.92 -18.66 8.46
C VAL A 35 24.25 -17.36 9.19
N GLU A 36 25.30 -16.66 8.75
CA GLU A 36 25.66 -15.36 9.28
C GLU A 36 24.67 -14.29 8.78
N PRO A 37 24.19 -13.38 9.66
CA PRO A 37 23.37 -12.24 9.24
C PRO A 37 24.16 -11.31 8.32
N ASP A 38 23.46 -10.63 7.41
CA ASP A 38 24.06 -9.53 6.66
C ASP A 38 24.61 -8.45 7.64
N PRO A 39 25.85 -7.94 7.46
CA PRO A 39 26.46 -7.01 8.40
C PRO A 39 25.73 -5.66 8.51
N ASP A 40 24.95 -5.27 7.50
CA ASP A 40 24.18 -4.02 7.52
C ASP A 40 22.79 -4.19 8.18
N LEU A 41 22.40 -5.43 8.51
CA LEU A 41 21.13 -5.75 9.17
C LEU A 41 21.19 -5.41 10.66
N VAL A 42 20.49 -4.34 11.06
CA VAL A 42 20.50 -3.85 12.44
C VAL A 42 19.19 -4.08 13.19
N ASP A 43 18.07 -4.26 12.49
CA ASP A 43 16.75 -4.51 13.10
C ASP A 43 16.57 -6.01 13.43
N LEU A 44 17.27 -6.49 14.46
CA LEU A 44 17.26 -7.91 14.85
C LEU A 44 15.92 -8.38 15.43
N ASP A 45 15.07 -7.47 15.90
CA ASP A 45 13.68 -7.80 16.27
C ASP A 45 12.86 -8.25 15.07
N TYR A 46 13.10 -7.68 13.89
CA TYR A 46 12.48 -8.13 12.64
C TYR A 46 13.10 -9.45 12.18
N ALA A 47 14.42 -9.52 12.09
CA ALA A 47 15.11 -10.64 11.46
C ALA A 47 15.02 -11.95 12.26
N VAL A 48 15.13 -11.88 13.59
CA VAL A 48 15.27 -13.06 14.45
C VAL A 48 14.41 -13.01 15.72
N GLY A 49 13.53 -12.01 15.83
CA GLY A 49 12.63 -11.86 16.99
C GLY A 49 13.33 -11.38 18.26
N ALA A 50 14.53 -10.82 18.16
CA ALA A 50 15.31 -10.36 19.29
C ALA A 50 14.64 -9.16 20.00
N PRO A 51 14.30 -9.22 21.30
CA PRO A 51 13.77 -8.08 22.03
C PRO A 51 14.86 -7.03 22.32
N LEU A 52 14.45 -5.76 22.45
CA LEU A 52 15.31 -4.68 22.91
C LEU A 52 15.57 -4.79 24.41
N SER A 53 16.80 -4.49 24.84
CA SER A 53 17.14 -4.40 26.25
C SER A 53 16.56 -3.11 26.86
N PRO A 54 15.83 -3.19 27.99
CA PRO A 54 15.33 -2.00 28.69
C PRO A 54 16.44 -1.20 29.38
N ALA A 55 17.63 -1.79 29.54
CA ALA A 55 18.75 -1.24 30.31
C ALA A 55 19.80 -0.54 29.43
N SER A 56 19.70 -0.68 28.11
CA SER A 56 20.73 -0.25 27.17
C SER A 56 20.47 1.16 26.63
N ASN A 57 21.46 2.03 26.74
CA ASN A 57 21.55 3.28 25.98
C ASN A 57 22.98 3.42 25.42
N PRO A 58 23.21 3.27 24.10
CA PRO A 58 22.23 3.13 23.02
C PRO A 58 21.44 1.80 23.07
N PRO A 59 20.29 1.70 22.37
CA PRO A 59 19.49 0.47 22.32
C PRO A 59 20.31 -0.73 21.83
N SER A 60 20.24 -1.85 22.55
CA SER A 60 20.86 -3.12 22.17
C SER A 60 19.84 -4.25 22.21
N TYR A 61 20.09 -5.29 21.42
CA TYR A 61 19.24 -6.47 21.36
C TYR A 61 19.71 -7.54 22.34
N LEU A 62 18.76 -8.33 22.82
CA LEU A 62 19.00 -9.55 23.60
C LEU A 62 18.59 -10.76 22.78
N PRO A 63 19.13 -11.95 23.08
CA PRO A 63 18.68 -13.18 22.43
C PRO A 63 17.17 -13.39 22.56
N ALA A 64 16.53 -13.89 21.50
CA ALA A 64 15.08 -14.07 21.44
C ALA A 64 14.52 -15.02 22.51
N ASP A 65 15.34 -15.96 22.98
CA ASP A 65 14.98 -16.92 24.04
C ASP A 65 14.90 -16.29 25.44
N PHE A 66 15.41 -15.06 25.62
CA PHE A 66 15.38 -14.41 26.92
C PHE A 66 13.96 -13.94 27.25
N VAL A 67 13.43 -14.41 28.37
CA VAL A 67 12.13 -13.97 28.92
C VAL A 67 12.31 -12.75 29.85
N TYR A 68 13.49 -12.59 30.43
CA TYR A 68 13.83 -11.48 31.33
C TYR A 68 15.17 -10.86 30.92
N CYS A 69 15.31 -9.55 31.13
CA CYS A 69 16.59 -8.86 30.94
C CYS A 69 17.60 -9.36 31.98
N PRO A 70 18.77 -9.88 31.56
CA PRO A 70 19.77 -10.40 32.50
C PRO A 70 20.39 -9.30 33.39
N GLN A 71 20.29 -8.03 32.97
CA GLN A 71 20.88 -6.89 33.69
C GLN A 71 19.92 -6.30 34.74
N THR A 72 18.61 -6.26 34.45
CA THR A 72 17.62 -5.59 35.32
C THR A 72 16.60 -6.54 35.94
N GLY A 73 16.50 -7.77 35.45
CA GLY A 73 15.44 -8.71 35.82
C GLY A 73 14.04 -8.34 35.29
N THR A 74 13.92 -7.28 34.49
CA THR A 74 12.63 -6.86 33.89
C THR A 74 12.15 -7.89 32.87
N ALA A 75 10.86 -8.23 32.87
CA ALA A 75 10.26 -9.08 31.85
C ALA A 75 10.38 -8.43 30.47
N LEU A 76 10.76 -9.21 29.47
CA LEU A 76 10.90 -8.76 28.09
C LEU A 76 9.59 -9.01 27.34
N THR A 77 9.18 -8.04 26.53
CA THR A 77 8.01 -8.19 25.65
C THR A 77 8.41 -8.99 24.41
N PRO A 78 7.77 -10.14 24.12
CA PRO A 78 8.06 -10.90 22.91
C PRO A 78 7.76 -10.08 21.65
N VAL A 79 8.61 -10.21 20.65
CA VAL A 79 8.36 -9.61 19.34
C VAL A 79 7.31 -10.46 18.62
N ALA A 80 6.19 -9.84 18.26
CA ALA A 80 5.10 -10.52 17.57
C ALA A 80 4.57 -9.66 16.41
N TYR A 81 4.13 -10.35 15.36
CA TYR A 81 3.39 -9.75 14.26
C TYR A 81 2.02 -9.26 14.72
N GLN A 82 1.63 -8.07 14.26
CA GLN A 82 0.34 -7.45 14.58
C GLN A 82 -0.36 -7.12 13.26
N LYS A 83 -1.43 -7.85 12.95
CA LYS A 83 -2.12 -7.73 11.65
C LYS A 83 -2.60 -6.30 11.39
N GLU A 84 -2.93 -5.57 12.45
CA GLU A 84 -3.46 -4.21 12.43
C GLU A 84 -2.40 -3.14 12.13
N ARG A 85 -1.13 -3.55 11.97
CA ARG A 85 -0.02 -2.68 11.55
C ARG A 85 0.35 -2.84 10.08
N ARG A 86 -0.27 -3.79 9.37
CA ARG A 86 -0.07 -3.95 7.93
C ARG A 86 -0.52 -2.68 7.21
N TRP A 87 0.12 -2.41 6.08
CA TRP A 87 -0.31 -1.32 5.20
C TRP A 87 -0.03 -1.71 3.77
N LEU A 88 -1.09 -1.85 2.97
CA LEU A 88 -0.98 -2.28 1.58
C LEU A 88 -1.41 -1.18 0.60
N PRO A 89 -0.70 -1.04 -0.51
CA PRO A 89 -1.05 -0.18 -1.62
C PRO A 89 -2.24 -0.76 -2.43
N PRO A 90 -2.97 0.09 -3.17
CA PRO A 90 -2.81 1.53 -3.17
C PRO A 90 -3.30 2.20 -1.88
N TYR A 91 -4.09 1.51 -1.03
CA TYR A 91 -4.62 2.09 0.23
C TYR A 91 -4.83 1.04 1.32
N GLY A 92 -4.41 1.37 2.55
CA GLY A 92 -4.81 0.74 3.81
C GLY A 92 -4.71 -0.78 3.86
N ASN A 93 -5.83 -1.42 3.55
CA ASN A 93 -6.05 -2.86 3.62
C ASN A 93 -5.98 -3.55 2.24
N GLY A 94 -5.70 -2.81 1.17
CA GLY A 94 -5.71 -3.30 -0.21
C GLY A 94 -7.11 -3.51 -0.80
N SER A 95 -8.14 -2.85 -0.26
CA SER A 95 -9.55 -3.01 -0.71
C SER A 95 -9.94 -2.21 -1.94
N GLY A 96 -9.12 -1.26 -2.37
CA GLY A 96 -9.40 -0.35 -3.49
C GLY A 96 -10.37 0.81 -3.18
N ARG A 97 -11.15 0.73 -2.10
CA ARG A 97 -12.18 1.72 -1.70
C ARG A 97 -11.64 2.98 -1.01
N ARG A 98 -10.34 3.28 -0.98
CA ARG A 98 -9.71 4.51 -0.40
C ARG A 98 -10.29 4.99 0.96
N VAL A 99 -10.85 4.08 1.74
CA VAL A 99 -11.56 4.35 2.99
C VAL A 99 -10.99 3.40 4.02
N VAL A 100 -10.63 3.95 5.16
CA VAL A 100 -10.31 3.23 6.39
C VAL A 100 -11.49 3.44 7.31
N ASP A 101 -12.19 2.34 7.58
CA ASP A 101 -13.34 2.23 8.47
C ASP A 101 -13.12 1.08 9.47
N ASP A 102 -14.09 0.88 10.36
CA ASP A 102 -14.05 -0.14 11.40
C ASP A 102 -13.93 -1.59 10.84
N GLU A 103 -14.23 -1.81 9.55
CA GLU A 103 -14.16 -3.14 8.92
C GLU A 103 -12.73 -3.48 8.42
N CYS A 104 -11.81 -2.51 8.43
CA CYS A 104 -10.50 -2.65 7.78
C CYS A 104 -9.41 -3.28 8.67
N ASP A 105 -9.64 -3.46 9.97
CA ASP A 105 -8.66 -3.86 11.00
C ASP A 105 -7.41 -2.93 11.03
N LEU A 106 -7.56 -1.60 10.86
CA LEU A 106 -6.44 -0.65 10.73
C LEU A 106 -6.40 0.43 11.83
N ASP A 107 -6.85 0.11 13.03
CA ASP A 107 -6.94 1.05 14.15
C ASP A 107 -5.61 1.76 14.46
N ASN A 108 -4.46 1.13 14.19
CA ASN A 108 -3.17 1.76 14.42
C ASN A 108 -2.93 2.93 13.46
N ALA A 109 -3.35 2.84 12.21
CA ALA A 109 -3.21 3.93 11.25
C ALA A 109 -4.12 5.11 11.65
N GLU A 110 -5.37 4.82 12.03
CA GLU A 110 -6.31 5.81 12.57
C GLU A 110 -5.75 6.52 13.81
N ARG A 111 -5.34 5.76 14.83
CA ARG A 111 -4.73 6.32 16.06
C ARG A 111 -3.49 7.16 15.77
N THR A 112 -2.62 6.67 14.87
CA THR A 112 -1.41 7.40 14.45
C THR A 112 -1.79 8.73 13.82
N LEU A 113 -2.76 8.74 12.89
CA LEU A 113 -3.17 9.94 12.19
C LEU A 113 -3.87 10.93 13.11
N ALA A 114 -4.76 10.46 13.99
CA ALA A 114 -5.47 11.28 14.95
C ALA A 114 -4.50 11.94 15.95
N SER A 115 -3.55 11.18 16.51
CA SER A 115 -2.51 11.72 17.40
C SER A 115 -1.68 12.79 16.69
N LEU A 116 -1.21 12.50 15.47
CA LEU A 116 -0.45 13.45 14.67
C LEU A 116 -1.27 14.74 14.41
N TYR A 117 -2.53 14.61 14.00
CA TYR A 117 -3.40 15.75 13.73
C TYR A 117 -3.55 16.66 14.95
N GLN A 118 -3.85 16.09 16.12
CA GLN A 118 -3.99 16.86 17.36
C GLN A 118 -2.68 17.55 17.76
N LYS A 119 -1.55 16.84 17.66
CA LYS A 119 -0.22 17.38 17.93
C LYS A 119 0.11 18.57 17.03
N LEU A 120 -0.18 18.48 15.73
CA LEU A 120 0.05 19.55 14.77
C LEU A 120 -0.91 20.72 14.97
N LEU A 121 -2.18 20.48 15.30
CA LEU A 121 -3.13 21.54 15.64
C LEU A 121 -2.73 22.35 16.87
N ALA A 122 -2.14 21.66 17.86
CA ALA A 122 -1.60 22.29 19.06
C ALA A 122 -0.29 23.05 18.81
N SER A 123 0.40 22.79 17.69
CA SER A 123 1.62 23.52 17.33
C SER A 123 1.32 24.97 16.93
N PRO A 124 2.25 25.93 17.16
CA PRO A 124 2.05 27.32 16.74
C PRO A 124 1.90 27.49 15.22
N GLN A 125 2.62 26.68 14.43
CA GLN A 125 2.64 26.78 12.97
C GLN A 125 1.39 26.18 12.33
N ARG A 126 0.81 25.14 12.95
CA ARG A 126 -0.37 24.40 12.43
C ARG A 126 -0.21 23.99 10.97
N ASP A 127 0.93 23.42 10.64
CA ASP A 127 1.25 22.94 9.29
C ASP A 127 1.93 21.58 9.33
N LEU A 128 2.03 20.91 8.18
CA LEU A 128 2.80 19.69 8.04
C LEU A 128 4.31 19.98 7.96
N ASN A 129 4.75 21.22 7.72
CA ASN A 129 6.17 21.48 7.48
C ASN A 129 7.01 21.51 8.77
N SER A 130 6.41 21.92 9.90
CA SER A 130 7.07 22.16 11.19
C SER A 130 7.74 20.94 11.84
N SER A 131 7.24 19.73 11.57
CA SER A 131 7.75 18.48 12.17
C SER A 131 8.15 17.42 11.14
N LYS A 132 8.26 17.83 9.88
CA LYS A 132 8.59 16.96 8.75
C LYS A 132 10.03 16.47 8.83
N GLN A 133 10.22 15.16 8.74
CA GLN A 133 11.53 14.54 8.52
C GLN A 133 11.67 14.17 7.05
N ALA A 134 12.76 14.60 6.40
CA ALA A 134 13.11 14.16 5.05
C ALA A 134 13.96 12.90 5.16
N ILE A 135 13.51 11.82 4.52
CA ILE A 135 14.20 10.54 4.48
C ILE A 135 14.75 10.33 3.07
N GLU A 136 15.97 9.81 2.97
CA GLU A 136 16.53 9.45 1.68
C GLU A 136 15.80 8.21 1.15
N ALA A 137 15.14 8.34 0.00
CA ALA A 137 14.52 7.21 -0.69
C ALA A 137 15.61 6.33 -1.33
N PRO A 138 15.41 5.00 -1.44
CA PRO A 138 16.42 4.10 -2.01
C PRO A 138 16.69 4.38 -3.50
N ARG A 139 15.73 5.03 -4.16
CA ARG A 139 15.81 5.52 -5.55
C ARG A 139 15.01 6.81 -5.70
N LYS A 140 15.35 7.58 -6.72
CA LYS A 140 14.73 8.90 -6.97
C LYS A 140 13.29 8.84 -7.48
N ASN A 141 12.86 7.80 -8.15
CA ASN A 141 11.50 7.71 -8.70
C ASN A 141 11.11 6.25 -8.96
N GLY A 142 9.84 6.05 -9.31
CA GLY A 142 9.28 4.75 -9.67
C GLY A 142 9.27 3.78 -8.50
N LEU A 143 9.09 4.26 -7.28
CA LEU A 143 8.97 3.43 -6.08
C LEU A 143 7.52 3.32 -5.65
N ASN A 144 7.18 2.16 -5.11
CA ASN A 144 5.99 1.99 -4.32
C ASN A 144 6.30 1.35 -2.97
N PHE A 145 5.49 1.66 -1.96
CA PHE A 145 5.76 1.26 -0.58
C PHE A 145 4.65 0.35 -0.04
N PHE A 146 5.05 -0.59 0.83
CA PHE A 146 4.13 -1.48 1.52
C PHE A 146 4.74 -1.98 2.83
N VAL A 147 3.89 -2.44 3.74
CA VAL A 147 4.29 -2.95 5.06
C VAL A 147 3.79 -4.39 5.21
N GLY A 148 4.69 -5.27 5.61
CA GLY A 148 4.39 -6.67 5.88
C GLY A 148 5.48 -7.37 6.68
N LYS A 149 5.18 -8.59 7.14
CA LYS A 149 6.07 -9.45 7.94
C LYS A 149 7.13 -10.16 7.11
N LEU A 150 6.75 -10.69 5.94
CA LEU A 150 7.62 -11.30 4.92
C LEU A 150 8.89 -12.02 5.42
N GLY A 151 8.69 -13.17 6.10
CA GLY A 151 9.78 -14.00 6.63
C GLY A 151 10.37 -13.53 7.95
N GLY A 152 10.14 -12.28 8.37
CA GLY A 152 10.53 -11.76 9.68
C GLY A 152 9.56 -12.12 10.81
N HIS A 153 9.78 -11.54 12.00
CA HIS A 153 9.00 -11.79 13.22
C HIS A 153 7.95 -10.71 13.53
N ARG A 154 8.05 -9.54 12.87
CA ARG A 154 7.10 -8.42 12.94
C ARG A 154 6.99 -7.75 11.57
N ASP A 155 6.14 -6.74 11.44
CA ASP A 155 6.08 -5.93 10.22
C ASP A 155 7.35 -5.10 9.99
N ALA A 156 7.72 -4.96 8.71
CA ALA A 156 8.74 -4.04 8.23
C ALA A 156 8.24 -3.25 7.01
N LEU A 157 8.88 -2.11 6.76
CA LEU A 157 8.59 -1.26 5.60
C LEU A 157 9.48 -1.67 4.42
N PHE A 158 8.84 -1.87 3.27
CA PHE A 158 9.48 -2.20 2.02
C PHE A 158 9.23 -1.13 0.97
N GLY A 159 10.24 -0.89 0.14
CA GLY A 159 10.12 -0.16 -1.12
C GLY A 159 10.32 -1.12 -2.29
N LEU A 160 9.46 -1.06 -3.29
CA LEU A 160 9.57 -1.82 -4.53
C LEU A 160 9.68 -0.85 -5.70
N SER A 161 10.74 -0.96 -6.51
CA SER A 161 10.84 -0.20 -7.74
C SER A 161 10.03 -0.83 -8.86
N ARG A 162 9.56 0.00 -9.80
CA ARG A 162 8.90 -0.44 -11.03
C ARG A 162 9.77 -1.39 -11.89
N GLU A 163 11.08 -1.38 -11.69
CA GLU A 163 12.04 -2.29 -12.35
C GLU A 163 12.33 -3.57 -11.54
N GLY A 164 11.61 -3.82 -10.45
CA GLY A 164 11.72 -5.04 -9.65
C GLY A 164 12.80 -5.03 -8.56
N GLY A 165 13.36 -3.87 -8.24
CA GLY A 165 14.29 -3.71 -7.11
C GLY A 165 13.53 -3.65 -5.79
N LEU A 166 13.87 -4.52 -4.84
CA LEU A 166 13.24 -4.59 -3.53
C LEU A 166 14.18 -4.03 -2.45
N PHE A 167 13.64 -3.21 -1.56
CA PHE A 167 14.38 -2.52 -0.51
C PHE A 167 13.69 -2.69 0.84
N LEU A 168 14.46 -2.96 1.88
CA LEU A 168 14.00 -3.09 3.27
C LEU A 168 14.49 -1.89 4.08
N TRP A 169 13.57 -1.19 4.74
CA TRP A 169 13.91 -0.11 5.66
C TRP A 169 14.39 -0.65 7.01
N GLN A 170 15.54 -0.18 7.49
CA GLN A 170 16.09 -0.46 8.80
C GLN A 170 15.83 0.71 9.74
N ARG A 171 15.02 0.52 10.78
CA ARG A 171 14.66 1.58 11.72
C ARG A 171 15.87 2.05 12.54
N GLY A 172 16.70 1.12 12.99
CA GLY A 172 17.86 1.42 13.84
C GLY A 172 18.92 2.28 13.14
N SER A 173 19.17 2.04 11.85
CA SER A 173 20.17 2.78 11.06
C SER A 173 19.57 3.89 10.20
N GLN A 174 18.24 3.94 10.05
CA GLN A 174 17.52 4.83 9.14
C GLN A 174 18.03 4.75 7.69
N LYS A 175 18.27 3.51 7.23
CA LYS A 175 18.76 3.23 5.88
C LYS A 175 17.92 2.18 5.19
N TRP A 176 17.94 2.23 3.86
CA TRP A 176 17.39 1.20 3.00
C TRP A 176 18.47 0.17 2.65
N LEU A 177 18.16 -1.10 2.85
CA LEU A 177 18.99 -2.21 2.39
C LEU A 177 18.37 -2.84 1.14
N SER A 178 19.19 -3.22 0.17
CA SER A 178 18.69 -3.94 -1.01
C SER A 178 18.44 -5.41 -0.65
N VAL A 179 17.28 -5.93 -1.02
CA VAL A 179 16.99 -7.37 -0.96
C VAL A 179 17.22 -7.95 -2.35
N LEU A 180 18.11 -8.92 -2.46
CA LEU A 180 18.63 -9.40 -3.76
C LEU A 180 17.99 -10.73 -4.18
N PRO A 181 17.80 -10.98 -5.48
CA PRO A 181 17.34 -12.28 -5.95
C PRO A 181 18.40 -13.35 -5.69
N GLN A 182 17.98 -14.55 -5.31
CA GLN A 182 18.87 -15.72 -5.32
C GLN A 182 19.26 -16.14 -6.74
N THR A 183 18.33 -15.99 -7.69
CA THR A 183 18.52 -16.39 -9.10
C THR A 183 17.93 -15.34 -10.04
N THR A 184 16.60 -15.23 -10.09
CA THR A 184 15.88 -14.36 -11.02
C THR A 184 15.29 -13.14 -10.30
N PRO A 185 15.48 -11.92 -10.81
CA PRO A 185 14.91 -10.71 -10.22
C PRO A 185 13.39 -10.63 -10.44
N ILE A 186 12.66 -9.90 -9.59
CA ILE A 186 11.18 -9.71 -9.66
C ILE A 186 10.68 -9.26 -11.03
N GLY A 187 11.46 -8.47 -11.76
CA GLY A 187 11.08 -7.98 -13.09
C GLY A 187 10.29 -6.68 -13.06
N ARG A 188 9.93 -6.18 -14.24
CA ARG A 188 9.30 -4.87 -14.40
C ARG A 188 7.79 -4.94 -14.16
N SER A 189 7.20 -3.85 -13.68
CA SER A 189 5.74 -3.65 -13.67
C SER A 189 5.37 -2.40 -14.46
N SER A 190 4.59 -2.60 -15.53
CA SER A 190 4.04 -1.52 -16.34
C SER A 190 2.68 -0.99 -15.84
N LEU A 191 2.18 -1.50 -14.71
CA LEU A 191 0.95 -1.01 -14.09
C LEU A 191 1.09 0.45 -13.63
N GLU A 192 0.04 1.24 -13.82
CA GLU A 192 -0.02 2.63 -13.40
C GLU A 192 0.11 2.79 -11.88
N SER A 193 0.76 3.86 -11.40
CA SER A 193 1.00 4.04 -9.95
C SER A 193 -0.30 4.09 -9.14
N TRP A 194 -1.38 4.66 -9.71
CA TRP A 194 -2.71 4.70 -9.08
C TRP A 194 -3.46 3.36 -9.14
N ALA A 195 -3.04 2.43 -9.99
CA ALA A 195 -3.58 1.08 -10.13
C ALA A 195 -2.76 0.02 -9.40
N TRP A 196 -1.53 0.37 -9.02
CA TRP A 196 -0.58 -0.57 -8.44
C TRP A 196 -1.02 -0.99 -7.03
N ALA A 197 -0.94 -2.30 -6.77
CA ALA A 197 -1.28 -2.92 -5.49
C ALA A 197 -0.37 -4.13 -5.27
N VAL A 198 -0.32 -4.61 -4.02
CA VAL A 198 0.26 -5.90 -3.67
C VAL A 198 -0.69 -6.66 -2.76
N ALA A 199 -0.54 -7.98 -2.71
CA ALA A 199 -1.24 -8.82 -1.74
C ALA A 199 -0.24 -9.62 -0.91
N LEU A 200 -0.66 -9.97 0.30
CA LEU A 200 0.11 -10.83 1.20
C LEU A 200 -0.63 -12.16 1.33
N GLN A 201 0.05 -13.26 1.01
CA GLN A 201 -0.48 -14.61 1.22
C GLN A 201 0.12 -15.18 2.51
N ASN A 202 -0.73 -15.62 3.44
CA ASN A 202 -0.30 -16.28 4.67
C ASN A 202 -0.42 -17.80 4.50
N VAL A 203 0.64 -18.54 4.85
CA VAL A 203 0.65 -20.01 4.91
C VAL A 203 1.20 -20.40 6.28
N GLY A 204 0.29 -20.70 7.22
CA GLY A 204 0.64 -20.89 8.62
C GLY A 204 1.23 -19.61 9.22
N GLN A 205 2.46 -19.67 9.73
CA GLN A 205 3.18 -18.51 10.28
C GLN A 205 3.99 -17.74 9.23
N ASN A 206 4.10 -18.28 8.01
CA ASN A 206 4.86 -17.66 6.93
C ASN A 206 3.98 -16.72 6.12
N GLN A 207 4.60 -15.66 5.61
CA GLN A 207 3.94 -14.69 4.75
C GLN A 207 4.79 -14.48 3.50
N THR A 208 4.16 -14.58 2.34
CA THR A 208 4.78 -14.29 1.04
C THR A 208 4.11 -13.11 0.37
N LEU A 209 4.89 -12.37 -0.42
CA LEU A 209 4.41 -11.22 -1.17
C LEU A 209 3.94 -11.68 -2.55
N ILE A 210 2.75 -11.26 -2.96
CA ILE A 210 2.20 -11.52 -4.28
C ILE A 210 2.23 -10.24 -5.11
N LEU A 211 2.83 -10.32 -6.31
CA LEU A 211 3.09 -9.20 -7.21
C LEU A 211 2.55 -9.48 -8.61
N ALA A 212 2.10 -8.41 -9.27
CA ALA A 212 1.77 -8.37 -10.68
C ALA A 212 2.89 -7.66 -11.47
N GLY A 213 3.47 -8.36 -12.44
CA GLY A 213 4.54 -7.84 -13.29
C GLY A 213 4.36 -8.18 -14.76
N ASP A 214 5.26 -7.64 -15.58
CA ASP A 214 5.26 -7.82 -17.02
C ASP A 214 5.59 -9.27 -17.41
N GLU A 215 6.28 -10.00 -16.52
CA GLU A 215 6.61 -11.43 -16.62
C GLU A 215 5.55 -12.36 -15.98
N GLY A 216 4.51 -11.80 -15.37
CA GLY A 216 3.31 -12.51 -14.92
C GLY A 216 3.00 -12.35 -13.44
N ALA A 217 2.29 -13.32 -12.88
CA ALA A 217 1.97 -13.35 -11.45
C ALA A 217 3.16 -13.95 -10.70
N THR A 218 3.67 -13.23 -9.70
CA THR A 218 4.89 -13.59 -8.98
C THR A 218 4.62 -13.69 -7.48
N ARG A 219 5.04 -14.80 -6.87
CA ARG A 219 5.09 -15.01 -5.42
C ARG A 219 6.53 -14.89 -4.98
N VAL A 220 6.79 -13.99 -4.04
CA VAL A 220 8.12 -13.67 -3.51
C VAL A 220 8.21 -14.18 -2.07
N SER A 221 9.19 -15.05 -1.82
CA SER A 221 9.57 -15.46 -0.46
C SER A 221 10.88 -14.79 -0.10
N ILE A 222 10.91 -14.09 1.04
CA ILE A 222 12.07 -13.32 1.49
C ILE A 222 12.71 -14.04 2.68
N ASP A 223 14.03 -14.15 2.64
CA ASP A 223 14.84 -14.46 3.80
C ASP A 223 15.42 -13.15 4.36
N PRO A 224 14.89 -12.65 5.49
CA PRO A 224 15.34 -11.39 6.07
C PRO A 224 16.76 -11.44 6.62
N LEU A 225 17.29 -12.62 6.95
CA LEU A 225 18.62 -12.78 7.54
C LEU A 225 19.72 -12.54 6.51
N THR A 226 19.53 -13.11 5.30
CA THR A 226 20.50 -13.01 4.21
C THR A 226 20.19 -11.87 3.22
N LEU A 227 19.09 -11.15 3.43
CA LEU A 227 18.56 -10.13 2.51
C LEU A 227 18.41 -10.68 1.08
N LYS A 228 17.92 -11.91 0.97
CA LYS A 228 17.68 -12.56 -0.33
C LYS A 228 16.22 -12.91 -0.51
N TYR A 229 15.79 -13.03 -1.76
CA TYR A 229 14.47 -13.55 -2.10
C TYR A 229 14.51 -14.60 -3.20
N GLN A 230 13.49 -15.44 -3.20
CA GLN A 230 13.21 -16.44 -4.23
C GLN A 230 11.81 -16.24 -4.79
N LEU A 231 11.61 -16.68 -6.03
CA LEU A 231 10.39 -16.45 -6.80
C LEU A 231 9.74 -17.76 -7.22
N ASP A 232 8.41 -17.76 -7.20
CA ASP A 232 7.56 -18.71 -7.92
C ASP A 232 6.62 -17.92 -8.83
N ARG A 233 6.46 -18.32 -10.09
CA ARG A 233 5.78 -17.52 -11.12
C ARG A 233 4.79 -18.32 -11.95
N SER A 234 3.63 -17.71 -12.21
CA SER A 234 2.77 -18.07 -13.32
C SER A 234 3.09 -17.15 -14.50
N PRO A 235 3.59 -17.67 -15.64
CA PRO A 235 3.95 -16.85 -16.79
C PRO A 235 2.73 -16.16 -17.40
N GLY A 236 2.94 -14.98 -17.96
CA GLY A 236 1.93 -14.15 -18.62
C GLY A 236 2.31 -12.67 -18.51
N HIS A 237 1.46 -11.78 -18.99
CA HIS A 237 1.57 -10.34 -18.77
C HIS A 237 0.45 -9.90 -17.84
N ALA A 238 0.79 -9.29 -16.70
CA ALA A 238 -0.24 -8.84 -15.76
C ALA A 238 -1.03 -7.65 -16.33
N LEU A 239 -2.37 -7.77 -16.30
CA LEU A 239 -3.28 -6.73 -16.76
C LEU A 239 -3.71 -5.78 -15.63
N GLY A 240 -3.57 -6.21 -14.38
CA GLY A 240 -4.01 -5.50 -13.19
C GLY A 240 -3.32 -6.04 -11.94
N ALA A 241 -3.42 -5.29 -10.85
CA ALA A 241 -2.76 -5.62 -9.60
C ALA A 241 -3.44 -6.79 -8.85
N PRO A 242 -2.74 -7.50 -7.95
CA PRO A 242 -3.31 -8.59 -7.15
C PRO A 242 -4.44 -8.11 -6.24
N GLY A 243 -5.53 -8.87 -6.19
CA GLY A 243 -6.64 -8.66 -5.25
C GLY A 243 -6.83 -9.88 -4.37
N ASP A 244 -7.04 -9.67 -3.07
CA ASP A 244 -7.34 -10.74 -2.13
C ASP A 244 -8.75 -10.66 -1.55
N LEU A 245 -9.39 -11.83 -1.46
CA LEU A 245 -10.70 -12.04 -0.89
C LEU A 245 -10.79 -13.48 -0.36
N ASP A 246 -11.37 -13.66 0.83
CA ASP A 246 -11.51 -14.97 1.48
C ASP A 246 -10.21 -15.79 1.48
N GLU A 247 -9.09 -15.16 1.85
CA GLU A 247 -7.74 -15.76 1.90
C GLU A 247 -7.16 -16.21 0.55
N GLN A 248 -7.88 -15.99 -0.56
CA GLN A 248 -7.41 -16.26 -1.90
C GLN A 248 -6.94 -14.98 -2.57
N VAL A 249 -5.87 -15.08 -3.36
CA VAL A 249 -5.31 -13.96 -4.12
C VAL A 249 -5.49 -14.25 -5.61
N PHE A 250 -5.90 -13.26 -6.38
CA PHE A 250 -6.07 -13.37 -7.83
C PHE A 250 -5.32 -12.24 -8.55
N ILE A 251 -4.66 -12.59 -9.66
CA ILE A 251 -4.04 -11.64 -10.57
C ILE A 251 -4.58 -11.87 -11.98
N PRO A 252 -5.14 -10.84 -12.65
CA PRO A 252 -5.52 -10.97 -14.06
C PRO A 252 -4.28 -10.98 -14.95
N LEU A 253 -4.15 -12.03 -15.77
CA LEU A 253 -3.05 -12.23 -16.71
C LEU A 253 -3.57 -12.33 -18.14
N LYS A 254 -2.82 -11.75 -19.07
CA LYS A 254 -2.85 -12.08 -20.49
C LYS A 254 -1.79 -13.13 -20.78
N LEU A 255 -2.20 -14.28 -21.31
CA LEU A 255 -1.28 -15.36 -21.70
C LEU A 255 -0.71 -15.14 -23.10
N ASN A 256 0.33 -15.90 -23.45
CA ASN A 256 1.03 -15.77 -24.74
C ASN A 256 0.15 -16.09 -25.96
N ASP A 257 -0.92 -16.88 -25.77
CA ASP A 257 -1.92 -17.19 -26.79
C ASP A 257 -3.02 -16.12 -26.92
N ASN A 258 -2.84 -14.98 -26.24
CA ASN A 258 -3.82 -13.90 -26.09
C ASN A 258 -5.11 -14.28 -25.35
N THR A 259 -5.15 -15.37 -24.59
CA THR A 259 -6.25 -15.62 -23.67
C THR A 259 -6.06 -14.84 -22.36
N VAL A 260 -7.16 -14.64 -21.62
CA VAL A 260 -7.13 -13.99 -20.31
C VAL A 260 -7.55 -14.98 -19.22
N CYS A 261 -6.80 -15.01 -18.13
CA CYS A 261 -7.12 -15.80 -16.94
C CYS A 261 -6.90 -15.00 -15.66
N LEU A 262 -7.48 -15.47 -14.55
CA LEU A 262 -7.03 -15.12 -13.21
C LEU A 262 -6.04 -16.19 -12.73
N ALA A 263 -4.85 -15.78 -12.33
CA ALA A 263 -3.89 -16.67 -11.66
C ALA A 263 -4.03 -16.56 -10.14
N SER A 264 -4.02 -17.69 -9.44
CA SER A 264 -4.08 -17.75 -7.98
C SER A 264 -2.98 -18.67 -7.42
N PRO A 265 -2.20 -18.24 -6.42
CA PRO A 265 -1.10 -19.04 -5.89
C PRO A 265 -1.61 -20.14 -4.96
N ARG A 266 -1.15 -21.38 -5.15
CA ARG A 266 -1.49 -22.50 -4.27
C ARG A 266 -0.65 -22.49 -3.00
N ALA A 267 -1.22 -23.00 -1.90
CA ALA A 267 -0.54 -23.06 -0.61
C ALA A 267 0.70 -23.98 -0.61
N ASP A 268 0.64 -25.10 -1.34
CA ASP A 268 1.75 -26.06 -1.52
C ASP A 268 2.73 -25.65 -2.64
N GLY A 269 2.33 -24.69 -3.47
CA GLY A 269 3.13 -24.06 -4.49
C GLY A 269 2.63 -24.26 -5.91
N GLY A 270 3.12 -23.42 -6.82
CA GLY A 270 2.52 -23.27 -8.14
C GLY A 270 1.23 -22.44 -8.12
N TRP A 271 0.49 -22.51 -9.22
CA TRP A 271 -0.61 -21.59 -9.52
C TRP A 271 -1.80 -22.31 -10.15
N ASP A 272 -3.00 -21.93 -9.73
CA ASP A 272 -4.24 -22.20 -10.44
C ASP A 272 -4.53 -21.08 -11.43
N GLN A 273 -5.19 -21.44 -12.53
CA GLN A 273 -5.62 -20.49 -13.56
C GLN A 273 -7.12 -20.67 -13.84
N TYR A 274 -7.85 -19.57 -13.82
CA TYR A 274 -9.28 -19.53 -14.06
C TYR A 274 -9.57 -18.69 -15.30
N ALA A 275 -10.17 -19.28 -16.33
CA ALA A 275 -10.47 -18.56 -17.56
C ALA A 275 -11.45 -17.41 -17.31
N VAL A 276 -11.22 -16.26 -17.97
CA VAL A 276 -12.13 -15.12 -17.92
C VAL A 276 -13.09 -15.19 -19.10
N ALA A 277 -14.39 -15.33 -18.81
CA ALA A 277 -15.43 -15.32 -19.83
C ALA A 277 -15.57 -13.93 -20.48
N ASN A 278 -15.86 -13.91 -21.79
CA ASN A 278 -16.11 -12.70 -22.59
C ASN A 278 -14.94 -11.68 -22.60
N ALA A 279 -13.73 -12.12 -22.30
CA ALA A 279 -12.56 -11.24 -22.30
C ALA A 279 -12.09 -10.94 -23.73
N ASP A 280 -11.89 -9.65 -24.01
CA ASP A 280 -11.09 -9.19 -25.15
C ASP A 280 -9.83 -8.49 -24.58
N PRO A 281 -8.63 -9.10 -24.69
CA PRO A 281 -7.41 -8.52 -24.15
C PRO A 281 -7.11 -7.10 -24.65
N ALA A 282 -7.65 -6.69 -25.80
CA ALA A 282 -7.48 -5.33 -26.32
C ALA A 282 -8.30 -4.29 -25.52
N LEU A 283 -9.38 -4.72 -24.87
CA LEU A 283 -10.26 -3.87 -24.05
C LEU A 283 -9.90 -3.89 -22.56
N LEU A 284 -9.24 -4.95 -22.09
CA LEU A 284 -8.74 -5.10 -20.72
C LEU A 284 -7.46 -4.29 -20.50
N THR A 285 -7.57 -2.97 -20.56
CA THR A 285 -6.45 -2.04 -20.38
C THR A 285 -6.69 -1.13 -19.17
N ARG A 286 -5.58 -0.69 -18.56
CA ARG A 286 -5.57 0.29 -17.45
C ARG A 286 -6.53 -0.10 -16.32
N LEU A 287 -6.51 -1.37 -15.93
CA LEU A 287 -7.31 -1.86 -14.82
C LEU A 287 -6.91 -1.15 -13.52
N SER A 288 -7.90 -0.74 -12.74
CA SER A 288 -7.72 -0.18 -11.41
C SER A 288 -7.07 -1.19 -10.47
N ALA A 289 -6.65 -0.69 -9.30
CA ALA A 289 -6.46 -1.60 -8.18
C ALA A 289 -7.77 -2.34 -7.87
N PRO A 290 -7.68 -3.59 -7.38
CA PRO A 290 -8.85 -4.41 -7.14
C PRO A 290 -9.73 -3.83 -6.04
N LEU A 291 -11.03 -3.88 -6.30
CA LEU A 291 -12.07 -3.56 -5.34
C LEU A 291 -12.60 -4.84 -4.72
N ARG A 292 -12.68 -4.85 -3.39
CA ARG A 292 -13.30 -5.94 -2.63
C ARG A 292 -14.75 -5.63 -2.37
N GLU A 293 -15.61 -6.61 -2.62
CA GLU A 293 -17.01 -6.60 -2.24
C GLU A 293 -17.29 -7.86 -1.41
N PRO A 294 -16.93 -7.89 -0.11
CA PRO A 294 -17.03 -9.08 0.73
C PRO A 294 -18.46 -9.62 0.86
N SER A 295 -19.45 -8.72 0.93
CA SER A 295 -20.87 -9.07 1.07
C SER A 295 -21.39 -9.92 -0.10
N SER A 296 -20.88 -9.71 -1.31
CA SER A 296 -21.22 -10.47 -2.51
C SER A 296 -20.15 -11.50 -2.90
N ARG A 297 -19.07 -11.61 -2.11
CA ARG A 297 -17.87 -12.42 -2.39
C ARG A 297 -17.30 -12.13 -3.79
N ARG A 298 -17.14 -10.85 -4.14
CA ARG A 298 -16.59 -10.43 -5.43
C ARG A 298 -15.31 -9.60 -5.32
N LEU A 299 -14.44 -9.79 -6.31
CA LEU A 299 -13.36 -8.87 -6.64
C LEU A 299 -13.65 -8.19 -7.98
N LEU A 300 -13.40 -6.90 -8.07
CA LEU A 300 -13.61 -6.11 -9.29
C LEU A 300 -12.34 -5.36 -9.69
N TRP A 301 -12.03 -5.32 -10.98
CA TRP A 301 -11.01 -4.44 -11.56
C TRP A 301 -11.67 -3.56 -12.60
N ILE A 302 -11.71 -2.24 -12.35
CA ILE A 302 -12.35 -1.28 -13.24
C ILE A 302 -11.36 -0.88 -14.32
N GLY A 303 -11.68 -1.13 -15.58
CA GLY A 303 -10.90 -0.70 -16.73
C GLY A 303 -11.55 0.46 -17.47
N GLU A 304 -10.83 0.98 -18.46
CA GLU A 304 -11.31 2.08 -19.30
C GLU A 304 -12.55 1.69 -20.13
N ASN A 305 -12.58 0.45 -20.63
CA ASN A 305 -13.62 -0.05 -21.56
C ASN A 305 -14.63 -1.02 -20.92
N GLY A 306 -14.46 -1.34 -19.64
CA GLY A 306 -15.32 -2.27 -18.93
C GLY A 306 -14.77 -2.56 -17.54
N TYR A 307 -15.25 -3.62 -16.91
CA TYR A 307 -14.69 -4.13 -15.66
C TYR A 307 -14.62 -5.65 -15.67
N LEU A 308 -13.57 -6.15 -15.04
CA LEU A 308 -13.39 -7.57 -14.76
C LEU A 308 -14.00 -7.86 -13.39
N SER A 309 -14.79 -8.92 -13.29
CA SER A 309 -15.30 -9.41 -12.02
C SER A 309 -14.90 -10.87 -11.78
N ALA A 310 -14.58 -11.18 -10.53
CA ALA A 310 -14.36 -12.53 -10.05
C ALA A 310 -15.31 -12.80 -8.88
N HIS A 311 -16.08 -13.88 -8.94
CA HIS A 311 -16.98 -14.31 -7.88
C HIS A 311 -16.48 -15.61 -7.26
N LEU A 312 -16.37 -15.62 -5.93
CA LEU A 312 -15.87 -16.76 -5.16
C LEU A 312 -17.08 -17.56 -4.65
N GLY A 313 -17.46 -18.61 -5.40
CA GLY A 313 -18.50 -19.57 -5.04
C GLY A 313 -17.94 -20.96 -4.72
N GLU A 314 -18.67 -22.03 -5.09
CA GLU A 314 -18.13 -23.40 -5.11
C GLU A 314 -16.95 -23.53 -6.09
N SER A 315 -16.99 -22.76 -7.17
CA SER A 315 -15.89 -22.54 -8.10
C SER A 315 -15.69 -21.05 -8.32
N VAL A 316 -14.47 -20.64 -8.65
CA VAL A 316 -14.17 -19.27 -9.07
C VAL A 316 -14.75 -19.04 -10.47
N ALA A 317 -15.64 -18.05 -10.60
CA ALA A 317 -16.18 -17.60 -11.87
C ALA A 317 -15.65 -16.21 -12.19
N ALA A 318 -15.00 -16.04 -13.34
CA ALA A 318 -14.44 -14.77 -13.77
C ALA A 318 -15.03 -14.31 -15.11
N GLN A 319 -15.40 -13.03 -15.21
CA GLN A 319 -16.06 -12.48 -16.39
C GLN A 319 -15.66 -11.03 -16.63
N TRP A 320 -15.46 -10.69 -17.91
CA TRP A 320 -15.37 -9.30 -18.38
C TRP A 320 -16.74 -8.74 -18.74
N HIS A 321 -17.00 -7.50 -18.33
CA HIS A 321 -18.22 -6.76 -18.61
C HIS A 321 -17.87 -5.45 -19.30
N ASN A 322 -18.29 -5.30 -20.56
CA ASN A 322 -18.10 -4.05 -21.29
C ASN A 322 -18.95 -2.92 -20.70
N TRP A 323 -18.45 -1.70 -20.80
CA TRP A 323 -19.30 -0.53 -20.65
C TRP A 323 -20.33 -0.46 -21.78
N PRO A 324 -21.42 0.29 -21.58
CA PRO A 324 -22.33 0.62 -22.67
C PRO A 324 -21.60 1.24 -23.86
N THR A 325 -22.11 1.01 -25.07
CA THR A 325 -21.49 1.49 -26.31
C THR A 325 -21.16 2.99 -26.26
N GLY A 326 -19.90 3.32 -26.50
CA GLY A 326 -19.40 4.70 -26.50
C GLY A 326 -19.01 5.24 -25.12
N ALA A 327 -19.33 4.52 -24.04
CA ALA A 327 -18.97 4.93 -22.68
C ALA A 327 -17.57 4.42 -22.28
N THR A 328 -16.83 5.25 -21.56
CA THR A 328 -15.52 4.92 -20.98
C THR A 328 -15.46 5.34 -19.51
N ALA A 329 -14.66 4.63 -18.72
CA ALA A 329 -14.34 5.02 -17.34
C ALA A 329 -12.92 5.62 -17.26
N LYS A 330 -12.65 6.37 -16.20
CA LYS A 330 -11.31 6.90 -15.88
C LYS A 330 -10.95 6.51 -14.44
N PRO A 331 -10.42 5.30 -14.22
CA PRO A 331 -10.26 4.76 -12.87
C PRO A 331 -9.27 5.57 -12.00
N GLU A 332 -8.39 6.37 -12.61
CA GLU A 332 -7.50 7.30 -11.91
C GLU A 332 -8.25 8.38 -11.10
N LEU A 333 -9.51 8.67 -11.45
CA LEU A 333 -10.35 9.66 -10.77
C LEU A 333 -10.86 9.18 -9.40
N GLY A 334 -10.82 7.87 -9.16
CA GLY A 334 -11.26 7.25 -7.92
C GLY A 334 -12.03 5.95 -8.16
N PRO A 335 -12.17 5.13 -7.12
CA PRO A 335 -12.99 3.91 -7.17
C PRO A 335 -14.48 4.22 -7.36
N PRO A 336 -15.29 3.22 -7.78
CA PRO A 336 -16.74 3.32 -7.75
C PRO A 336 -17.26 3.78 -6.38
N PHE A 337 -18.28 4.63 -6.39
CA PHE A 337 -18.95 5.12 -5.19
C PHE A 337 -19.92 4.06 -4.65
N LEU A 338 -19.78 3.66 -3.39
CA LEU A 338 -20.74 2.77 -2.74
C LEU A 338 -21.87 3.60 -2.12
N ASP A 339 -23.08 3.49 -2.66
CA ASP A 339 -24.27 3.79 -1.88
C ASP A 339 -24.80 2.47 -1.29
N GLY A 340 -25.63 2.51 -0.25
CA GLY A 340 -26.14 1.29 0.40
C GLY A 340 -26.89 0.32 -0.54
N TYR A 341 -27.08 0.66 -1.82
CA TYR A 341 -27.73 -0.14 -2.84
C TYR A 341 -26.75 -0.72 -3.89
N GLY A 342 -25.51 -0.25 -3.95
CA GLY A 342 -24.48 -0.81 -4.83
C GLY A 342 -23.34 0.15 -5.18
N LEU A 343 -22.43 -0.34 -6.03
CA LEU A 343 -21.29 0.41 -6.52
C LEU A 343 -21.66 1.20 -7.79
N TRP A 344 -21.30 2.47 -7.83
CA TRP A 344 -21.59 3.40 -8.91
C TRP A 344 -20.31 3.90 -9.57
N GLN A 345 -20.12 3.58 -10.84
CA GLN A 345 -18.94 3.98 -11.62
C GLN A 345 -19.23 5.24 -12.42
N LEU A 346 -18.32 6.22 -12.37
CA LEU A 346 -18.33 7.39 -13.26
C LEU A 346 -17.95 6.97 -14.69
N LEU A 347 -18.81 7.31 -15.64
CA LEU A 347 -18.63 7.09 -17.07
C LEU A 347 -18.70 8.40 -17.87
N PHE A 348 -17.99 8.39 -19.00
CA PHE A 348 -17.92 9.47 -19.97
C PHE A 348 -18.36 8.95 -21.33
N ASP A 349 -19.27 9.66 -21.99
CA ASP A 349 -19.76 9.37 -23.33
C ASP A 349 -20.04 10.67 -24.11
N ASP A 350 -20.56 10.55 -25.33
CA ASP A 350 -20.90 11.69 -26.18
C ASP A 350 -22.04 12.57 -25.61
N GLU A 351 -22.89 12.01 -24.74
CA GLU A 351 -23.99 12.72 -24.09
C GLU A 351 -23.54 13.47 -22.82
N GLY A 352 -22.39 13.09 -22.25
CA GLY A 352 -21.73 13.80 -21.18
C GLY A 352 -21.13 12.86 -20.13
N GLN A 353 -21.53 13.07 -18.88
CA GLN A 353 -21.04 12.31 -17.74
C GLN A 353 -22.20 11.70 -16.97
N SER A 354 -22.07 10.45 -16.56
CA SER A 354 -23.08 9.75 -15.78
C SER A 354 -22.45 8.81 -14.75
N CYS A 355 -23.19 8.48 -13.71
CA CYS A 355 -22.87 7.39 -12.81
C CYS A 355 -23.73 6.18 -13.15
N LEU A 356 -23.10 5.03 -13.45
CA LEU A 356 -23.76 3.75 -13.73
C LEU A 356 -23.64 2.85 -12.51
N ARG A 357 -24.75 2.25 -12.05
CA ARG A 357 -24.69 1.20 -11.02
C ARG A 357 -24.15 -0.10 -11.63
N LEU A 358 -23.08 -0.64 -11.07
CA LEU A 358 -22.46 -1.88 -11.56
C LEU A 358 -23.43 -3.06 -11.44
N GLY A 359 -23.47 -3.90 -12.47
CA GLY A 359 -24.40 -5.04 -12.57
C GLY A 359 -25.85 -4.66 -12.93
N SER A 360 -26.09 -3.42 -13.36
CA SER A 360 -27.41 -2.86 -13.66
C SER A 360 -27.33 -1.92 -14.86
N ASP A 361 -28.47 -1.58 -15.48
CA ASP A 361 -28.58 -0.56 -16.53
C ASP A 361 -28.92 0.84 -15.98
N GLU A 362 -29.14 0.94 -14.67
CA GLU A 362 -29.47 2.19 -13.97
C GLU A 362 -28.34 3.22 -14.05
N ARG A 363 -28.67 4.41 -14.57
CA ARG A 363 -27.75 5.54 -14.73
C ARG A 363 -28.33 6.83 -14.21
N THR A 364 -27.45 7.66 -13.66
CA THR A 364 -27.77 9.00 -13.20
C THR A 364 -26.85 10.02 -13.88
N PRO A 365 -27.35 10.93 -14.72
CA PRO A 365 -26.56 12.00 -15.31
C PRO A 365 -25.97 12.92 -14.25
N ILE A 366 -24.74 13.41 -14.47
CA ILE A 366 -24.09 14.34 -13.54
C ILE A 366 -23.49 15.54 -14.28
N LYS A 367 -23.33 16.66 -13.56
CA LYS A 367 -22.66 17.86 -14.08
C LYS A 367 -21.26 18.01 -13.51
N GLY A 368 -20.26 17.84 -14.38
CA GLY A 368 -18.83 17.98 -14.07
C GLY A 368 -18.21 16.72 -13.48
N THR A 369 -16.89 16.64 -13.55
CA THR A 369 -16.11 15.46 -13.13
C THR A 369 -16.11 15.29 -11.62
N ARG A 370 -16.08 14.02 -11.16
CA ARG A 370 -16.00 13.65 -9.74
C ARG A 370 -14.65 13.01 -9.44
N LEU A 371 -14.10 13.38 -8.29
CA LEU A 371 -12.97 12.72 -7.65
C LEU A 371 -13.43 12.15 -6.31
N GLY A 372 -13.04 10.94 -5.96
CA GLY A 372 -13.63 10.29 -4.80
C GLY A 372 -12.79 9.23 -4.13
N THR A 373 -13.20 8.91 -2.91
CA THR A 373 -12.69 7.74 -2.18
C THR A 373 -13.54 6.50 -2.46
N GLY A 374 -14.72 6.63 -3.04
CA GLY A 374 -15.70 5.53 -3.07
C GLY A 374 -16.70 5.61 -1.90
N HIS A 375 -16.52 6.57 -1.01
CA HIS A 375 -17.51 7.02 -0.03
C HIS A 375 -17.68 8.55 -0.07
N LEU A 376 -16.60 9.31 -0.29
CA LEU A 376 -16.65 10.75 -0.58
C LEU A 376 -16.61 11.01 -2.08
N SER A 377 -17.24 12.12 -2.47
CA SER A 377 -17.25 12.63 -3.84
C SER A 377 -17.02 14.15 -3.84
N TYR A 378 -16.11 14.60 -4.70
CA TYR A 378 -15.74 16.00 -4.87
C TYR A 378 -15.97 16.46 -6.31
N LYS A 379 -16.56 17.64 -6.46
CA LYS A 379 -16.58 18.45 -7.68
C LYS A 379 -15.75 19.70 -7.42
N PHE A 380 -14.48 19.67 -7.83
CA PHE A 380 -13.50 20.68 -7.40
C PHE A 380 -13.48 20.81 -5.86
N ASN A 381 -13.64 22.01 -5.30
CA ASN A 381 -13.68 22.26 -3.86
C ASN A 381 -15.00 21.85 -3.19
N ILE A 382 -16.01 21.44 -3.95
CA ILE A 382 -17.33 21.12 -3.42
C ILE A 382 -17.38 19.63 -3.07
N ARG A 383 -17.51 19.33 -1.77
CA ARG A 383 -17.85 18.00 -1.29
C ARG A 383 -19.34 17.74 -1.49
N LEU A 384 -19.66 16.59 -2.07
CA LEU A 384 -21.01 16.14 -2.35
C LEU A 384 -21.33 14.90 -1.50
N GLU A 385 -22.58 14.77 -1.05
CA GLU A 385 -23.05 13.57 -0.35
C GLU A 385 -23.11 12.36 -1.29
N HIS A 386 -23.54 12.59 -2.53
CA HIS A 386 -23.54 11.60 -3.60
C HIS A 386 -22.92 12.19 -4.88
N PRO A 387 -22.37 11.37 -5.79
CA PRO A 387 -21.81 11.86 -7.06
C PRO A 387 -22.80 12.67 -7.91
N TRP A 388 -24.08 12.31 -7.86
CA TRP A 388 -25.17 12.97 -8.57
C TRP A 388 -25.87 14.08 -7.78
N ALA A 389 -25.43 14.37 -6.55
CA ALA A 389 -26.01 15.47 -5.78
C ALA A 389 -25.78 16.82 -6.47
N GLU A 390 -26.78 17.69 -6.37
CA GLU A 390 -26.66 19.07 -6.83
C GLU A 390 -26.01 19.95 -5.75
N ASN A 391 -25.27 20.96 -6.19
CA ASN A 391 -24.68 21.97 -5.31
C ASN A 391 -25.37 23.32 -5.58
N ASP A 392 -25.79 23.98 -4.51
CA ASP A 392 -26.27 25.35 -4.60
C ASP A 392 -25.08 26.30 -4.75
N GLU A 393 -24.85 26.76 -5.98
CA GLU A 393 -23.74 27.67 -6.32
C GLU A 393 -23.89 29.07 -5.70
N HIS A 394 -25.07 29.45 -5.19
CA HIS A 394 -25.25 30.71 -4.48
C HIS A 394 -24.74 30.63 -3.04
N ILE A 395 -24.86 29.46 -2.40
CA ILE A 395 -24.42 29.24 -1.02
C ILE A 395 -22.95 28.83 -1.00
N ASN A 396 -22.54 27.91 -1.88
CA ASN A 396 -21.18 27.40 -1.95
C ASN A 396 -20.65 27.48 -3.39
N PRO A 397 -20.02 28.61 -3.78
CA PRO A 397 -19.57 28.81 -5.14
C PRO A 397 -18.43 27.84 -5.48
N THR A 398 -18.55 27.22 -6.65
CA THR A 398 -17.49 26.35 -7.19
C THR A 398 -16.24 27.19 -7.49
N ARG A 399 -15.15 26.89 -6.81
CA ARG A 399 -13.80 27.37 -7.13
C ARG A 399 -13.10 26.30 -7.94
N ARG A 400 -12.26 26.69 -8.90
CA ARG A 400 -11.49 25.75 -9.74
C ARG A 400 -10.30 25.14 -8.98
N GLU A 401 -10.54 24.71 -7.75
CA GLU A 401 -9.57 24.06 -6.89
C GLU A 401 -9.83 22.56 -6.94
N VAL A 402 -8.91 21.80 -7.53
CA VAL A 402 -9.00 20.35 -7.61
C VAL A 402 -8.69 19.78 -6.24
N VAL A 403 -9.63 19.02 -5.68
CA VAL A 403 -9.43 18.21 -4.47
C VAL A 403 -9.35 16.76 -4.87
N TYR A 404 -8.19 16.15 -4.66
CA TYR A 404 -8.00 14.72 -4.89
C TYR A 404 -7.90 14.01 -3.54
N PRO A 405 -8.92 13.23 -3.15
CA PRO A 405 -8.87 12.49 -1.91
C PRO A 405 -8.08 11.19 -2.11
N PHE A 406 -7.02 10.99 -1.32
CA PHE A 406 -6.25 9.74 -1.31
C PHE A 406 -6.87 8.72 -0.37
N ILE A 407 -7.08 9.09 0.89
CA ILE A 407 -7.54 8.19 1.95
C ILE A 407 -8.44 8.95 2.91
N GLU A 408 -9.63 8.42 3.10
CA GLU A 408 -10.58 8.85 4.12
C GLU A 408 -10.51 7.93 5.35
N PHE A 409 -10.56 8.53 6.54
CA PHE A 409 -10.68 7.83 7.82
C PHE A 409 -12.01 8.22 8.46
N THR A 410 -12.97 7.29 8.49
CA THR A 410 -14.37 7.62 8.80
C THR A 410 -14.58 7.94 10.29
N THR A 411 -13.84 7.28 11.17
CA THR A 411 -14.00 7.37 12.63
C THR A 411 -13.75 8.79 13.15
N ASP A 412 -12.58 9.36 12.83
CA ASP A 412 -12.21 10.72 13.23
C ASP A 412 -12.53 11.79 12.18
N LYS A 413 -13.16 11.38 11.06
CA LYS A 413 -13.44 12.21 9.89
C LYS A 413 -12.18 12.90 9.36
N LEU A 414 -11.07 12.17 9.27
CA LEU A 414 -9.81 12.69 8.74
C LEU A 414 -9.69 12.36 7.25
N LEU A 415 -9.01 13.23 6.51
CA LEU A 415 -8.79 13.07 5.08
C LEU A 415 -7.33 13.42 4.74
N LEU A 416 -6.70 12.51 4.00
CA LEU A 416 -5.44 12.76 3.30
C LEU A 416 -5.75 13.09 1.84
N SER A 417 -5.35 14.27 1.39
CA SER A 417 -5.73 14.81 0.09
C SER A 417 -4.62 15.67 -0.51
N PHE A 418 -4.80 16.10 -1.76
CA PHE A 418 -4.11 17.28 -2.28
C PHE A 418 -5.08 18.30 -2.85
N PHE A 419 -4.62 19.55 -2.88
CA PHE A 419 -5.31 20.68 -3.47
C PHE A 419 -4.44 21.33 -4.54
N VAL A 420 -5.02 21.61 -5.72
CA VAL A 420 -4.38 22.37 -6.81
C VAL A 420 -5.36 23.41 -7.35
N ASN A 421 -4.93 24.67 -7.42
CA ASN A 421 -5.71 25.73 -8.06
C ASN A 421 -5.52 25.69 -9.58
N LEU A 422 -6.55 25.33 -10.33
CA LEU A 422 -6.55 25.38 -11.79
C LEU A 422 -6.87 26.79 -12.28
N THR A 423 -5.85 27.44 -12.82
CA THR A 423 -5.96 28.77 -13.46
C THR A 423 -6.59 28.69 -14.85
N SER A 424 -6.41 27.58 -15.57
CA SER A 424 -7.02 27.31 -16.88
C SER A 424 -7.09 25.80 -17.16
N GLY A 425 -7.76 25.38 -18.23
CA GLY A 425 -7.86 23.96 -18.65
C GLY A 425 -8.95 23.13 -17.94
N SER A 426 -9.34 22.01 -18.54
CA SER A 426 -10.31 21.09 -17.93
C SER A 426 -9.65 20.18 -16.89
N MET A 427 -10.46 19.53 -16.04
CA MET A 427 -9.96 18.49 -15.14
C MET A 427 -9.26 17.37 -15.91
N GLN A 428 -9.75 17.04 -17.12
CA GLN A 428 -9.10 16.07 -17.98
C GLN A 428 -7.69 16.53 -18.40
N SER A 429 -7.55 17.77 -18.87
CA SER A 429 -6.24 18.29 -19.27
C SER A 429 -5.25 18.36 -18.10
N PHE A 430 -5.75 18.42 -16.86
CA PHE A 430 -4.91 18.33 -15.66
C PHE A 430 -4.33 16.92 -15.50
N PHE A 431 -5.14 15.86 -15.62
CA PHE A 431 -4.67 14.47 -15.53
C PHE A 431 -3.81 14.03 -16.72
N ASP A 432 -4.02 14.62 -17.89
CA ASP A 432 -3.21 14.33 -19.09
C ASP A 432 -1.86 15.07 -19.11
N SER A 433 -1.62 15.99 -18.17
CA SER A 433 -0.45 16.86 -18.15
C SER A 433 0.70 16.31 -17.30
N ASP A 434 1.91 16.41 -17.83
CA ASP A 434 3.17 16.16 -17.10
C ASP A 434 3.75 17.42 -16.45
N GLN A 435 3.09 18.58 -16.60
CA GLN A 435 3.61 19.85 -16.07
C GLN A 435 3.60 19.86 -14.54
N ALA A 436 4.66 20.43 -13.97
CA ALA A 436 4.74 20.62 -12.51
C ALA A 436 3.81 21.76 -12.07
N VAL A 437 2.98 21.49 -11.07
CA VAL A 437 1.97 22.40 -10.53
C VAL A 437 2.21 22.63 -9.04
N ASP A 438 1.83 23.81 -8.55
CA ASP A 438 1.83 24.10 -7.12
C ASP A 438 0.71 23.29 -6.45
N THR A 439 1.12 22.36 -5.61
CA THR A 439 0.27 21.37 -4.96
C THR A 439 0.38 21.54 -3.46
N GLU A 440 -0.75 21.58 -2.77
CA GLU A 440 -0.80 21.50 -1.33
C GLU A 440 -1.30 20.13 -0.90
N PHE A 441 -0.39 19.31 -0.38
CA PHE A 441 -0.75 18.04 0.26
C PHE A 441 -1.32 18.34 1.65
N ARG A 442 -2.50 17.80 1.97
CA ARG A 442 -3.22 18.13 3.20
C ARG A 442 -3.54 16.91 4.05
N LEU A 443 -3.41 17.11 5.35
CA LEU A 443 -4.09 16.34 6.38
C LEU A 443 -5.17 17.25 6.97
N GLU A 444 -6.43 16.88 6.81
CA GLU A 444 -7.55 17.70 7.26
C GLU A 444 -8.58 16.89 8.04
N GLN A 445 -9.29 17.57 8.95
CA GLN A 445 -10.56 17.07 9.45
C GLN A 445 -11.67 17.56 8.53
N ILE A 446 -12.53 16.66 8.06
CA ILE A 446 -13.58 16.98 7.11
C ILE A 446 -14.58 17.97 7.73
N GLY A 447 -14.67 19.16 7.14
CA GLY A 447 -15.45 20.29 7.66
C GLY A 447 -14.77 21.07 8.79
N GLY A 448 -13.52 20.74 9.11
CA GLY A 448 -12.70 21.37 10.15
C GLY A 448 -11.43 22.04 9.59
N ALA A 449 -10.36 22.03 10.38
CA ALA A 449 -9.09 22.64 10.02
C ALA A 449 -8.25 21.71 9.13
N ALA A 450 -7.51 22.32 8.19
CA ALA A 450 -6.59 21.62 7.30
C ALA A 450 -5.13 22.04 7.58
N LEU A 451 -4.23 21.06 7.53
CA LEU A 451 -2.79 21.22 7.74
C LEU A 451 -2.08 20.89 6.43
N GLY A 452 -1.37 21.87 5.87
CA GLY A 452 -0.82 21.79 4.51
C GLY A 452 0.70 21.58 4.45
N LEU A 453 1.15 20.94 3.37
CA LEU A 453 2.52 20.92 2.86
C LEU A 453 2.51 21.37 1.40
N GLN A 454 3.03 22.56 1.12
CA GLN A 454 3.11 23.10 -0.24
C GLN A 454 4.38 22.64 -0.96
N LEU A 455 4.22 22.11 -2.17
CA LEU A 455 5.28 21.63 -3.03
C LEU A 455 4.94 21.86 -4.51
N LYS A 456 5.96 21.93 -5.36
CA LYS A 456 5.79 21.98 -6.81
C LYS A 456 6.14 20.62 -7.42
N VAL A 457 5.14 19.93 -7.97
CA VAL A 457 5.26 18.51 -8.37
C VAL A 457 4.51 18.24 -9.67
N SER A 458 4.96 17.27 -10.46
CA SER A 458 4.17 16.76 -11.60
C SER A 458 3.37 15.54 -11.16
N LYS A 459 2.20 15.33 -11.79
CA LYS A 459 1.30 14.21 -11.48
C LYS A 459 1.08 14.01 -9.96
N PRO A 460 0.60 15.02 -9.21
CA PRO A 460 0.46 14.94 -7.76
C PRO A 460 -0.40 13.76 -7.28
N TRP A 461 -1.33 13.27 -8.11
CA TRP A 461 -2.15 12.09 -7.83
C TRP A 461 -1.39 10.75 -7.76
N ASN A 462 -0.12 10.71 -8.17
CA ASN A 462 0.76 9.54 -7.99
C ASN A 462 1.48 9.51 -6.63
N ALA A 463 1.24 10.49 -5.76
CA ALA A 463 1.78 10.47 -4.41
C ALA A 463 1.22 9.29 -3.59
N GLN A 464 2.01 8.78 -2.66
CA GLN A 464 1.64 7.65 -1.81
C GLN A 464 1.71 8.06 -0.35
N TRP A 465 0.55 8.00 0.31
CA TRP A 465 0.45 8.09 1.76
C TRP A 465 0.46 6.70 2.37
N PHE A 466 1.27 6.49 3.40
CA PHE A 466 1.33 5.20 4.09
C PHE A 466 1.74 5.34 5.55
N PHE A 467 1.55 4.26 6.31
CA PHE A 467 1.79 4.24 7.75
C PHE A 467 2.79 3.16 8.09
N PHE A 468 3.79 3.52 8.88
CA PHE A 468 4.75 2.58 9.41
C PHE A 468 5.40 3.16 10.67
N ASP A 469 5.62 2.32 11.68
CA ASP A 469 6.34 2.69 12.91
C ASP A 469 5.73 3.91 13.63
N GLN A 470 4.40 3.91 13.80
CA GLN A 470 3.63 5.00 14.42
C GLN A 470 3.92 6.38 13.79
N ALA A 471 4.15 6.38 12.49
CA ALA A 471 4.38 7.58 11.71
C ALA A 471 3.56 7.56 10.41
N LEU A 472 3.17 8.76 9.99
CA LEU A 472 2.65 9.02 8.65
C LEU A 472 3.81 9.25 7.70
N TRP A 473 3.73 8.70 6.50
CA TRP A 473 4.70 8.87 5.44
C TRP A 473 4.05 9.38 4.17
N LEU A 474 4.78 10.21 3.42
CA LEU A 474 4.39 10.71 2.10
C LEU A 474 5.55 10.51 1.13
N TYR A 475 5.32 9.74 0.07
CA TYR A 475 6.22 9.66 -1.07
C TYR A 475 5.68 10.42 -2.27
N ILE A 476 6.55 11.18 -2.94
CA ILE A 476 6.22 11.96 -4.13
C ILE A 476 7.09 11.48 -5.28
N ASP A 477 6.49 10.71 -6.18
CA ASP A 477 7.19 10.01 -7.27
C ASP A 477 7.99 10.94 -8.19
N SER A 478 7.41 12.09 -8.57
CA SER A 478 8.04 13.01 -9.51
C SER A 478 9.36 13.63 -9.02
N SER A 479 9.51 13.77 -7.70
CA SER A 479 10.69 14.40 -7.07
C SER A 479 11.55 13.41 -6.29
N GLY A 480 11.03 12.22 -6.00
CA GLY A 480 11.67 11.26 -5.10
C GLY A 480 11.65 11.65 -3.64
N ALA A 481 10.89 12.68 -3.28
CA ALA A 481 10.83 13.14 -1.91
C ALA A 481 10.07 12.12 -1.06
N LEU A 482 10.69 11.71 0.05
CA LEU A 482 10.09 10.85 1.06
C LEU A 482 10.07 11.60 2.39
N PHE A 483 8.87 11.83 2.90
CA PHE A 483 8.65 12.56 4.15
C PHE A 483 8.02 11.66 5.21
N ARG A 484 8.34 11.96 6.47
CA ARG A 484 7.86 11.24 7.66
C ARG A 484 7.43 12.22 8.75
N TRP A 485 6.34 11.89 9.44
CA TRP A 485 5.85 12.58 10.64
C TRP A 485 5.55 11.60 11.75
N ASN A 486 6.19 11.79 12.90
CA ASN A 486 5.92 10.98 14.09
C ASN A 486 4.67 11.51 14.80
N ALA A 487 3.77 10.58 15.15
CA ALA A 487 2.54 10.88 15.87
C ALA A 487 2.74 11.53 17.25
#